data_AF-A0A6A4UFZ5-F1
#
_entry.id   AF-A0A6A4UFZ5-F1
#
_cell.length_a   1.000
_cell.length_b   1.000
_cell.length_c   1.000
_cell.angle_alpha   90.00
_cell.angle_beta   90.00
_cell.angle_gamma   90.00
#
_symmetry.space_group_name_H-M   'P 1'
#
loop_
_entity.id
_entity.type
_entity.pdbx_description
1 polymer ?
#
loop_
_entity_poly.entity_id
_entity_poly.type
_entity_poly.pdbx_seq_one_letter_code
_entity_poly.pdbx_strand_id
1 'polypeptide(L)'
;MSQAADSTQEAAIANAISALRQKGFAVALWDLFRSLAQPDNLIVLAYRDSGPPVVLTHLAGHRRVFQRLETTYLAGAYRLDPFFALHLTRAGDGAYRLQMRSVAAAISSTTSAKQPLWMK
;
A
#
# COMPACT_ATOMS: atom_id res chain seq x y z
N MET A 1 -7.17 -30.50 5.36
CA MET A 1 -7.26 -29.33 6.27
C MET A 1 -7.79 -28.06 5.58
N SER A 2 -8.41 -28.13 4.38
CA SER A 2 -8.81 -26.94 3.61
C SER A 2 -10.15 -26.32 4.01
N GLN A 3 -11.05 -27.09 4.63
CA GLN A 3 -12.45 -26.68 4.86
C GLN A 3 -12.64 -25.69 6.02
N ALA A 4 -11.72 -25.66 6.99
CA ALA A 4 -11.78 -24.76 8.14
C ALA A 4 -11.26 -23.34 7.84
N ALA A 5 -10.35 -23.20 6.87
CA ALA A 5 -9.86 -21.90 6.41
C ALA A 5 -10.96 -21.16 5.64
N ASP A 6 -11.71 -21.89 4.82
CA ASP A 6 -12.82 -21.37 4.02
C ASP A 6 -13.95 -20.85 4.91
N SER A 7 -14.37 -21.65 5.90
CA SER A 7 -15.41 -21.24 6.87
C SER A 7 -15.00 -20.00 7.69
N THR A 8 -13.71 -19.82 7.94
CA THR A 8 -13.19 -18.65 8.68
C THR A 8 -13.20 -17.40 7.81
N GLN A 9 -12.87 -17.52 6.52
CA GLN A 9 -12.93 -16.41 5.57
C GLN A 9 -14.37 -16.01 5.25
N GLU A 10 -15.27 -16.98 5.09
CA GLU A 10 -16.72 -16.75 4.94
C GLU A 10 -17.31 -16.04 6.16
N ALA A 11 -16.93 -16.45 7.38
CA ALA A 11 -17.37 -15.77 8.59
C ALA A 11 -16.81 -14.33 8.66
N ALA A 12 -15.56 -14.12 8.28
CA ALA A 12 -14.93 -12.80 8.28
C ALA A 12 -15.60 -11.85 7.29
N ILE A 13 -15.91 -12.30 6.07
CA ILE A 13 -16.59 -11.46 5.06
C ILE A 13 -18.03 -11.15 5.49
N ALA A 14 -18.77 -12.13 6.03
CA ALA A 14 -20.13 -11.93 6.53
C ALA A 14 -20.16 -10.89 7.67
N ASN A 15 -19.18 -10.95 8.57
CA ASN A 15 -19.03 -9.97 9.63
C ASN A 15 -18.70 -8.56 9.09
N ALA A 16 -17.77 -8.46 8.13
CA ALA A 16 -17.42 -7.18 7.51
C ALA A 16 -18.62 -6.53 6.79
N ILE A 17 -19.42 -7.32 6.07
CA ILE A 17 -20.65 -6.84 5.41
C ILE A 17 -21.67 -6.39 6.46
N SER A 18 -21.90 -7.18 7.50
CA SER A 18 -22.83 -6.84 8.59
C SER A 18 -22.43 -5.57 9.35
N ALA A 19 -21.13 -5.27 9.41
CA ALA A 19 -20.58 -4.09 10.05
C ALA A 19 -20.62 -2.83 9.17
N LEU A 20 -21.08 -2.90 7.91
CA LEU A 20 -21.14 -1.72 7.02
C LEU A 20 -21.94 -0.57 7.66
N ARG A 21 -21.39 0.64 7.53
CA ARG A 21 -21.91 1.89 8.15
C ARG A 21 -21.99 1.88 9.68
N GLN A 22 -21.43 0.87 10.34
CA GLN A 22 -21.30 0.82 11.80
C GLN A 22 -19.90 1.26 12.24
N LYS A 23 -19.77 1.70 13.49
CA LYS A 23 -18.46 2.08 14.08
C LYS A 23 -17.42 0.94 14.05
N GLY A 24 -17.89 -0.32 14.08
CA GLY A 24 -17.04 -1.51 14.08
C GLY A 24 -16.49 -1.91 12.70
N PHE A 25 -16.89 -1.23 11.62
CA PHE A 25 -16.53 -1.63 10.26
C PHE A 25 -15.01 -1.75 10.04
N ALA A 26 -14.24 -0.75 10.48
CA ALA A 26 -12.79 -0.73 10.28
C ALA A 26 -12.08 -1.95 10.90
N VAL A 27 -12.54 -2.39 12.07
CA VAL A 27 -12.01 -3.56 12.77
C VAL A 27 -12.39 -4.84 12.04
N ALA A 28 -13.66 -4.97 11.64
CA ALA A 28 -14.12 -6.14 10.89
C ALA A 28 -13.43 -6.27 9.52
N LEU A 29 -13.18 -5.15 8.84
CA LEU A 29 -12.44 -5.10 7.58
C LEU A 29 -10.97 -5.51 7.78
N TRP A 30 -10.34 -5.08 8.88
CA TRP A 30 -8.99 -5.50 9.23
C TRP A 30 -8.90 -7.00 9.50
N ASP A 31 -9.86 -7.57 10.22
CA ASP A 31 -9.90 -9.01 10.47
C ASP A 31 -10.06 -9.81 9.18
N LEU A 32 -10.87 -9.32 8.25
CA LEU A 32 -10.96 -9.88 6.89
C LEU A 32 -9.61 -9.81 6.16
N PHE A 33 -8.94 -8.66 6.13
CA PHE A 33 -7.64 -8.57 5.47
C PHE A 33 -6.57 -9.47 6.12
N ARG A 34 -6.61 -9.62 7.46
CA ARG A 34 -5.74 -10.56 8.18
C ARG A 34 -5.99 -12.01 7.80
N SER A 35 -7.24 -12.42 7.60
CA SER A 35 -7.56 -13.79 7.18
C SER A 35 -7.18 -14.10 5.73
N LEU A 36 -7.09 -13.08 4.87
CA LEU A 36 -6.77 -13.22 3.45
C LEU A 36 -5.28 -13.13 3.13
N ALA A 37 -4.58 -12.13 3.68
CA ALA A 37 -3.23 -11.77 3.26
C ALA A 37 -2.25 -11.49 4.41
N GLN A 38 -2.71 -11.55 5.67
CA GLN A 38 -1.90 -11.28 6.86
C GLN A 38 -1.05 -9.99 6.78
N PRO A 39 -1.62 -8.83 6.41
CA PRO A 39 -0.86 -7.60 6.38
C PRO A 39 -0.38 -7.20 7.79
N ASP A 40 0.81 -6.62 7.86
CA ASP A 40 1.36 -6.08 9.12
C ASP A 40 0.65 -4.80 9.57
N ASN A 41 0.12 -4.04 8.61
CA ASN A 41 -0.52 -2.76 8.80
C ASN A 41 -1.56 -2.44 7.72
N LEU A 42 -2.53 -1.62 8.10
CA LEU A 42 -3.58 -1.08 7.24
C LEU A 42 -3.75 0.40 7.58
N ILE A 43 -3.86 1.23 6.55
CA ILE A 43 -4.25 2.63 6.69
C ILE A 43 -5.30 2.96 5.64
N VAL A 44 -6.34 3.67 6.06
CA VAL A 44 -7.38 4.19 5.16
C VAL A 44 -7.25 5.70 5.16
N LEU A 45 -6.91 6.24 4.00
CA LEU A 45 -6.68 7.66 3.76
C LEU A 45 -7.69 8.18 2.74
N ALA A 46 -8.13 9.42 2.93
CA ALA A 46 -8.84 10.17 1.92
C ALA A 46 -7.93 11.31 1.41
N TYR A 47 -7.50 11.22 0.16
CA TYR A 47 -6.82 12.32 -0.51
C TYR A 47 -7.82 13.44 -0.83
N ARG A 48 -7.35 14.68 -0.68
CA ARG A 48 -8.16 15.89 -0.91
C ARG A 48 -7.55 16.67 -2.06
N ASP A 49 -8.38 17.50 -2.70
CA ASP A 49 -7.90 18.42 -3.73
C ASP A 49 -7.04 19.55 -3.14
N SER A 50 -7.20 19.83 -1.85
CA SER A 50 -6.38 20.78 -1.11
C SER A 50 -6.05 20.30 0.30
N GLY A 51 -4.81 20.57 0.72
CA GLY A 51 -4.30 20.22 2.03
C GLY A 51 -3.80 18.77 2.14
N PRO A 52 -3.39 18.35 3.35
CA PRO A 52 -2.93 17.00 3.59
C PRO A 52 -4.07 15.97 3.53
N PRO A 53 -3.75 14.68 3.33
CA PRO A 53 -4.72 13.60 3.38
C PRO A 53 -5.42 13.53 4.75
N VAL A 54 -6.65 13.05 4.77
CA VAL A 54 -7.37 12.77 6.02
C VAL A 54 -7.20 11.30 6.36
N VAL A 55 -6.73 11.02 7.58
CA VAL A 55 -6.65 9.66 8.11
C VAL A 55 -8.04 9.28 8.62
N LEU A 56 -8.67 8.28 7.99
CA LEU A 56 -9.96 7.76 8.42
C LEU A 56 -9.78 6.66 9.47
N THR A 57 -8.79 5.78 9.27
CA THR A 57 -8.39 4.78 10.26
C THR A 57 -6.99 4.27 9.97
N HIS A 58 -6.32 3.72 10.98
CA HIS A 58 -5.08 2.99 10.84
C HIS A 58 -5.02 1.87 11.88
N LEU A 59 -4.55 0.71 11.46
CA LEU A 59 -4.46 -0.51 12.28
C LEU A 59 -3.11 -1.16 11.98
N ALA A 60 -2.39 -1.59 13.01
CA ALA A 60 -1.11 -2.28 12.85
C ALA A 60 -0.89 -3.27 13.99
N GLY A 61 -0.17 -4.36 13.70
CA GLY A 61 0.31 -5.27 14.73
C GLY A 61 1.33 -4.61 15.68
N HIS A 62 2.06 -3.60 15.19
CA HIS A 62 3.10 -2.89 15.95
C HIS A 62 2.82 -1.39 16.04
N ARG A 63 2.72 -0.86 17.28
CA ARG A 63 2.45 0.58 17.54
C ARG A 63 3.43 1.56 16.88
N ARG A 64 4.65 1.14 16.56
CA ARG A 64 5.69 2.02 16.00
C ARG A 64 5.45 2.41 14.54
N VAL A 65 4.67 1.62 13.80
CA VAL A 65 4.47 1.80 12.35
C VAL A 65 3.89 3.18 12.00
N PHE A 66 3.00 3.71 12.83
CA PHE A 66 2.32 4.99 12.58
C PHE A 66 2.79 6.15 13.48
N GLN A 67 3.86 5.97 14.26
CA GLN A 67 4.35 7.01 15.19
C GLN A 67 4.72 8.35 14.51
N ARG A 68 5.09 8.29 13.23
CA ARG A 68 5.46 9.48 12.43
C ARG A 68 4.44 9.81 11.35
N LEU A 69 3.26 9.19 11.40
CA LEU A 69 2.20 9.44 10.43
C LEU A 69 1.81 10.92 10.42
N GLU A 70 1.52 11.50 11.58
CA GLU A 70 1.13 12.91 11.68
C GLU A 70 2.31 13.85 11.42
N THR A 71 3.44 13.62 12.09
CA THR A 71 4.57 14.57 12.12
C THR A 71 5.42 14.56 10.85
N THR A 72 5.40 13.47 10.07
CA THR A 72 6.24 13.33 8.86
C THR A 72 5.38 13.12 7.61
N TYR A 73 4.48 12.14 7.63
CA TYR A 73 3.69 11.81 6.42
C TYR A 73 2.68 12.90 6.10
N LEU A 74 1.79 13.25 7.03
CA LEU A 74 0.78 14.30 6.83
C LEU A 74 1.40 15.69 6.73
N ALA A 75 2.55 15.93 7.36
CA ALA A 75 3.28 17.18 7.26
C ALA A 75 3.79 17.49 5.84
N GLY A 76 3.94 16.48 4.97
CA GLY A 76 4.25 16.70 3.56
C GLY A 76 4.82 15.51 2.80
N ALA A 77 5.30 14.46 3.48
CA ALA A 77 5.89 13.32 2.79
C ALA A 77 4.88 12.54 1.93
N TYR A 78 3.57 12.70 2.17
CA TYR A 78 2.51 12.16 1.28
C TYR A 78 2.67 12.62 -0.18
N ARG A 79 3.33 13.75 -0.43
CA ARG A 79 3.59 14.23 -1.80
C ARG A 79 4.56 13.35 -2.59
N LEU A 80 5.36 12.55 -1.89
CA LEU A 80 6.30 11.59 -2.49
C LEU A 80 5.67 10.20 -2.67
N ASP A 81 4.44 10.00 -2.19
CA ASP A 81 3.74 8.74 -2.28
C ASP A 81 3.24 8.50 -3.72
N PRO A 82 3.60 7.39 -4.38
CA PRO A 82 3.06 7.05 -5.70
C PRO A 82 1.53 6.96 -5.74
N PHE A 83 0.88 6.60 -4.63
CA PHE A 83 -0.58 6.58 -4.55
C PHE A 83 -1.18 7.99 -4.53
N PHE A 84 -0.46 8.99 -4.00
CA PHE A 84 -0.88 10.38 -4.13
C PHE A 84 -0.76 10.87 -5.58
N ALA A 85 0.26 10.43 -6.31
CA ALA A 85 0.38 10.72 -7.74
C ALA A 85 -0.81 10.15 -8.53
N LEU A 86 -1.28 8.93 -8.20
CA LEU A 86 -2.49 8.35 -8.81
C LEU A 86 -3.74 9.21 -8.58
N HIS A 87 -3.90 9.79 -7.37
CA HIS A 87 -4.97 10.74 -7.07
C HIS A 87 -4.88 12.00 -7.94
N LEU A 88 -3.68 12.56 -8.09
CA LEU A 88 -3.46 13.75 -8.93
C LEU A 88 -3.78 13.49 -10.41
N THR A 89 -3.44 12.31 -10.92
CA THR A 89 -3.74 11.92 -12.31
C THR A 89 -5.18 11.44 -12.51
N ARG A 90 -6.01 11.42 -11.46
CA ARG A 90 -7.37 10.85 -11.47
C ARG A 90 -7.39 9.45 -12.09
N ALA A 91 -6.44 8.61 -11.64
CA ALA A 91 -6.40 7.22 -12.06
C ALA A 91 -7.74 6.53 -11.71
N GLY A 92 -8.16 5.57 -12.53
CA GLY A 92 -9.45 4.90 -12.33
C GLY A 92 -9.53 4.13 -11.01
N ASP A 93 -10.74 3.87 -10.54
CA ASP A 93 -10.95 3.08 -9.33
C ASP A 93 -10.37 1.67 -9.50
N GLY A 94 -9.68 1.18 -8.46
CA GLY A 94 -9.10 -0.17 -8.49
C GLY A 94 -8.02 -0.40 -7.45
N ALA A 95 -7.40 -1.57 -7.55
CA ALA A 95 -6.28 -1.96 -6.71
C ALA A 95 -4.96 -1.73 -7.45
N TYR A 96 -4.06 -1.00 -6.81
CA TYR A 96 -2.73 -0.70 -7.34
C TYR A 96 -1.67 -1.32 -6.43
N ARG A 97 -0.64 -1.92 -7.03
CA ARG A 97 0.44 -2.59 -6.31
C ARG A 97 1.76 -1.89 -6.59
N LEU A 98 2.48 -1.46 -5.54
CA LEU A 98 3.85 -0.99 -5.68
C LEU A 98 4.73 -2.13 -6.18
N GLN A 99 5.53 -1.85 -7.21
CA GLN A 99 6.55 -2.78 -7.70
C GLN A 99 7.91 -2.19 -7.34
N MET A 100 8.67 -2.91 -6.53
CA MET A 100 10.05 -2.52 -6.25
C MET A 100 10.86 -2.78 -7.51
N ARG A 101 11.32 -1.72 -8.18
CA ARG A 101 12.34 -1.88 -9.22
C ARG A 101 13.66 -2.21 -8.53
N SER A 102 14.19 -3.40 -8.79
CA SER A 102 15.57 -3.74 -8.42
C SER A 102 16.54 -2.76 -9.09
N VAL A 103 17.48 -2.20 -8.31
CA VAL A 103 18.52 -1.29 -8.79
C VAL A 103 19.49 -1.97 -9.77
N ALA A 104 19.51 -3.32 -9.83
CA ALA A 104 20.41 -4.08 -10.68
C ALA A 104 20.19 -3.85 -12.19
N ALA A 105 19.03 -3.36 -12.61
CA ALA A 105 18.74 -3.13 -14.04
C ALA A 105 19.36 -1.84 -14.61
N ALA A 106 19.88 -0.94 -13.78
CA ALA A 106 20.38 0.36 -14.24
C ALA A 106 21.87 0.36 -14.65
N ILE A 107 22.64 -0.69 -14.34
CA ILE A 107 24.11 -0.73 -14.53
C ILE A 107 24.58 -1.49 -15.78
N SER A 108 23.68 -2.08 -16.58
CA SER A 108 24.07 -2.96 -17.69
C SER A 108 24.13 -2.31 -19.09
N SER A 109 24.00 -0.97 -19.22
CA SER A 109 24.01 -0.32 -20.55
C SER A 109 25.21 0.59 -20.84
N THR A 110 26.28 0.59 -20.03
CA THR A 110 27.49 1.38 -20.34
C THR A 110 28.76 0.53 -20.29
N THR A 111 28.93 -0.40 -21.23
CA THR A 111 30.27 -0.84 -21.67
C THR A 111 30.19 -1.16 -23.17
N SER A 112 30.16 -0.11 -24.00
CA SER A 112 30.51 -0.22 -25.41
C SER A 112 32.03 -0.15 -25.53
N ALA A 113 32.68 -1.31 -25.60
CA ALA A 113 34.11 -1.42 -25.83
C ALA A 113 34.46 -0.85 -27.23
N LYS A 114 35.17 0.28 -27.28
CA LYS A 114 35.89 0.71 -28.49
C LYS A 114 37.09 -0.24 -28.69
N GLN A 115 37.10 -0.97 -29.81
CA GLN A 115 38.27 -1.73 -30.25
C GLN A 115 39.43 -0.77 -30.60
N PRO A 116 40.70 -1.06 -30.22
CA PRO A 116 41.81 -0.22 -30.58
C PRO A 116 42.27 -0.48 -32.03
N LEU A 117 42.29 0.58 -32.83
CA LEU A 117 42.79 0.61 -34.21
C LEU A 117 44.32 0.80 -34.21
N TRP A 118 45.10 -0.28 -34.14
CA TRP A 118 46.54 -0.23 -34.41
C TRP A 118 47.01 -1.50 -35.14
N MET A 119 46.81 -1.51 -36.47
CA MET A 119 47.69 -2.23 -37.41
C MET A 119 48.20 -1.20 -38.41
N LYS A 120 49.44 -0.76 -38.21
CA LYS A 120 50.38 -0.32 -39.24
C LYS A 120 51.77 -0.70 -38.76
#